data_AF-A0A9X0X6M5-F1
#
_entry.id   AF-A0A9X0X6M5-F1
#
_cell.length_a   1.000
_cell.length_b   1.000
_cell.length_c   1.000
_cell.angle_alpha   90.00
_cell.angle_beta   90.00
_cell.angle_gamma   90.00
#
_symmetry.space_group_name_H-M   'P 1'
#
loop_
_entity.id
_entity.type
_entity.pdbx_description
1 polymer ?
#
loop_
_entity_poly.entity_id
_entity_poly.type
_entity_poly.pdbx_seq_one_letter_code
_entity_poly.pdbx_strand_id
1 'polypeptide(L)'
;MSSKKIASLLCFLVAAISVFSVSLNSVLERKASSFVVSESGSYLIENVPVRGLLVPFDDLAYLRITDKRDSNTVFRSPLYSRSTVDMSSHEDDVIVGIVWIDFYKRDQHFGIRVPDWKTHWLNSFISNTPYEIVGGD
;
A
#
# COMPACT_ATOMS: atom_id res chain seq x y z
N MET A 1 -8.17 -13.96 38.46
CA MET A 1 -6.76 -13.70 38.03
C MET A 1 -6.19 -12.61 38.94
N SER A 2 -4.96 -12.73 39.47
CA SER A 2 -4.40 -11.75 40.43
C SER A 2 -4.16 -10.39 39.75
N SER A 3 -4.36 -9.27 40.49
CA SER A 3 -4.15 -7.90 40.00
C SER A 3 -2.78 -7.69 39.33
N LYS A 4 -1.72 -8.31 39.86
CA LYS A 4 -0.37 -8.27 39.26
C LYS A 4 -0.31 -8.92 37.88
N LYS A 5 -1.08 -9.99 37.65
CA LYS A 5 -1.16 -10.68 36.35
C LYS A 5 -1.92 -9.83 35.33
N ILE A 6 -2.97 -9.14 35.76
CA ILE A 6 -3.74 -8.22 34.91
C ILE A 6 -2.88 -7.02 34.52
N ALA A 7 -2.17 -6.40 35.48
CA ALA A 7 -1.27 -5.28 35.20
C ALA A 7 -0.16 -5.67 34.23
N SER A 8 0.46 -6.85 34.42
CA SER A 8 1.48 -7.35 33.50
C SER A 8 0.92 -7.59 32.10
N LEU A 9 -0.25 -8.20 31.97
CA LEU A 9 -0.90 -8.41 30.67
C LEU A 9 -1.19 -7.09 29.95
N LEU A 10 -1.68 -6.08 30.67
CA LEU A 10 -1.92 -4.75 30.11
C LEU A 10 -0.63 -4.08 29.64
N CYS A 11 0.44 -4.16 30.44
CA CYS A 11 1.76 -3.65 30.02
C CYS A 11 2.25 -4.32 28.73
N PHE A 12 2.12 -5.65 28.62
CA PHE A 12 2.49 -6.38 27.41
C PHE A 12 1.63 -5.98 26.21
N LEU A 13 0.32 -5.82 26.40
CA LEU A 13 -0.58 -5.39 25.34
C LEU A 13 -0.21 -3.99 24.82
N VAL A 14 0.04 -3.04 25.71
CA VAL A 14 0.46 -1.68 25.35
C VAL A 14 1.80 -1.71 24.61
N ALA A 15 2.76 -2.51 25.07
CA ALA A 15 4.03 -2.68 24.39
C ALA A 15 3.84 -3.26 22.98
N ALA A 16 3.02 -4.30 22.82
CA ALA A 16 2.73 -4.92 21.53
C ALA A 16 2.07 -3.94 20.54
N ILE A 17 1.07 -3.16 21.00
CA ILE A 17 0.42 -2.12 20.20
C ILE A 17 1.44 -1.05 19.81
N SER A 18 2.31 -0.64 20.72
CA SER A 18 3.31 0.40 20.46
C SER A 18 4.30 -0.07 19.39
N VAL A 19 4.82 -1.29 19.52
CA VAL A 19 5.71 -1.91 18.52
C VAL A 19 5.01 -2.06 17.18
N PHE A 20 3.74 -2.49 17.17
CA PHE A 20 2.94 -2.60 15.95
C PHE A 20 2.78 -1.25 15.27
N SER A 21 2.35 -0.21 16.00
CA SER A 21 2.13 1.14 15.47
C SER A 21 3.42 1.75 14.92
N VAL A 22 4.55 1.62 15.63
CA VAL A 22 5.85 2.10 15.13
C VAL A 22 6.26 1.35 13.87
N SER A 23 6.08 0.02 13.85
CA SER A 23 6.42 -0.80 12.69
C SER A 23 5.55 -0.44 11.48
N LEU A 24 4.25 -0.25 11.68
CA LEU A 24 3.33 0.19 10.63
C LEU A 24 3.70 1.59 10.13
N ASN A 25 3.94 2.55 11.01
CA ASN A 25 4.33 3.90 10.62
C ASN A 25 5.61 3.91 9.77
N SER A 26 6.60 3.08 10.14
CA SER A 26 7.83 2.93 9.36
C SER A 26 7.62 2.40 7.94
N VAL A 27 6.53 1.67 7.70
CA VAL A 27 6.13 1.20 6.37
C VAL A 27 5.42 2.31 5.60
N LEU A 28 4.58 3.10 6.26
CA LEU A 28 3.82 4.18 5.63
C LEU A 28 4.69 5.37 5.23
N GLU A 29 5.66 5.72 6.06
CA GLU A 29 6.62 6.82 5.81
C GLU A 29 7.80 6.39 4.94
N ARG A 30 7.84 5.12 4.53
CA ARG A 30 8.96 4.60 3.76
C ARG A 30 9.07 5.31 2.41
N LYS A 31 10.31 5.60 2.02
CA LYS A 31 10.63 6.09 0.67
C LYS A 31 10.36 5.02 -0.37
N ALA A 32 9.90 5.45 -1.53
CA ALA A 32 9.73 4.58 -2.69
C ALA A 32 11.07 3.99 -3.13
N SER A 33 11.06 2.74 -3.62
CA SER A 33 12.23 2.14 -4.29
C SER A 33 12.35 2.60 -5.75
N SER A 34 11.22 2.90 -6.37
CA SER A 34 11.13 3.43 -7.74
C SER A 34 9.91 4.34 -7.83
N PHE A 35 9.97 5.28 -8.75
CA PHE A 35 8.86 6.20 -9.01
C PHE A 35 8.82 6.58 -10.48
N VAL A 36 7.65 6.99 -10.94
CA VAL A 36 7.42 7.55 -12.27
C VAL A 36 6.43 8.70 -12.14
N VAL A 37 6.65 9.74 -12.95
CA VAL A 37 5.70 10.84 -13.07
C VAL A 37 4.82 10.54 -14.27
N SER A 38 3.50 10.67 -14.10
CA SER A 38 2.55 10.39 -15.17
C SER A 38 2.75 11.35 -16.35
N GLU A 39 2.20 10.99 -17.52
CA GLU A 39 2.38 11.76 -18.77
C GLU A 39 1.93 13.21 -18.63
N SER A 40 0.82 13.46 -17.92
CA SER A 40 0.33 14.82 -17.67
C SER A 40 1.16 15.61 -16.64
N GLY A 41 2.09 14.95 -15.93
CA GLY A 41 2.83 15.51 -14.80
C GLY A 41 2.02 15.59 -13.49
N SER A 42 0.71 15.35 -13.56
CA SER A 42 -0.24 15.57 -12.47
C SER A 42 -0.14 14.52 -11.37
N TYR A 43 0.35 13.32 -11.69
CA TYR A 43 0.47 12.25 -10.73
C TYR A 43 1.92 11.84 -10.52
N LEU A 44 2.27 11.57 -9.27
CA LEU A 44 3.49 10.86 -8.90
C LEU A 44 3.11 9.45 -8.48
N ILE A 45 3.62 8.45 -9.19
CA ILE A 45 3.36 7.03 -8.94
C ILE A 45 4.61 6.43 -8.33
N GLU A 46 4.50 5.95 -7.09
CA GLU A 46 5.60 5.42 -6.31
C GLU A 46 5.39 3.95 -5.96
N ASN A 47 6.41 3.13 -6.15
CA ASN A 47 6.44 1.75 -5.65
C ASN A 47 7.13 1.74 -4.28
N VAL A 48 6.36 1.50 -3.22
CA VAL A 48 6.85 1.56 -1.85
C VAL A 48 7.06 0.15 -1.31
N PRO A 49 8.31 -0.28 -1.05
CA PRO A 49 8.58 -1.63 -0.59
C PRO A 49 8.08 -1.83 0.84
N VAL A 50 7.38 -2.93 1.11
CA VAL A 50 6.95 -3.29 2.47
C VAL A 50 7.88 -4.35 3.02
N ARG A 51 8.64 -3.96 4.04
CA ARG A 51 9.60 -4.81 4.75
C ARG A 51 9.76 -4.35 6.20
N GLY A 52 10.11 -5.27 7.09
CA GLY A 52 10.37 -4.99 8.49
C GLY A 52 9.71 -6.01 9.40
N LEU A 53 9.48 -5.65 10.66
CA LEU A 53 8.96 -6.59 11.66
C LEU A 53 7.59 -7.20 11.29
N LEU A 54 6.73 -6.44 10.60
CA LEU A 54 5.41 -6.90 10.16
C LEU A 54 5.45 -7.74 8.88
N VAL A 55 6.54 -7.65 8.10
CA VAL A 55 6.76 -8.38 6.85
C VAL A 55 8.23 -8.79 6.78
N PRO A 56 8.62 -9.83 7.54
CA PRO A 56 10.03 -10.23 7.66
C PRO A 56 10.54 -11.04 6.46
N PHE A 57 9.66 -11.75 5.74
CA PHE A 57 10.05 -12.73 4.73
C PHE A 57 9.45 -12.49 3.34
N ASP A 58 8.39 -11.67 3.21
CA ASP A 58 7.73 -11.47 1.93
C ASP A 58 8.33 -10.28 1.15
N ASP A 59 8.40 -10.43 -0.17
CA ASP A 59 8.86 -9.36 -1.07
C ASP A 59 7.69 -8.50 -1.56
N LEU A 60 7.07 -7.76 -0.62
CA LEU A 60 5.86 -6.99 -0.91
C LEU A 60 6.15 -5.52 -1.23
N ALA A 61 5.20 -4.90 -1.91
CA ALA A 61 5.11 -3.45 -2.09
C ALA A 61 3.66 -3.02 -2.24
N TYR A 62 3.40 -1.72 -2.13
CA TYR A 62 2.16 -1.09 -2.55
C TYR A 62 2.48 0.10 -3.46
N LEU A 63 1.51 0.46 -4.31
CA LEU A 63 1.56 1.70 -5.06
C LEU A 63 1.04 2.84 -4.21
N ARG A 64 1.82 3.91 -4.18
CA ARG A 64 1.42 5.19 -3.63
C ARG A 64 1.29 6.19 -4.78
N ILE A 65 0.06 6.59 -5.07
CA ILE A 65 -0.24 7.60 -6.09
C ILE A 65 -0.52 8.91 -5.38
N THR A 66 0.25 9.95 -5.71
CA THR A 66 0.02 11.32 -5.23
C THR A 66 -0.56 12.15 -6.36
N ASP A 67 -1.78 12.67 -6.20
CA ASP A 67 -2.37 13.66 -7.11
C ASP A 67 -1.88 15.06 -6.72
N LYS A 68 -1.01 15.64 -7.55
CA LYS A 68 -0.38 16.94 -7.29
C LYS A 68 -1.35 18.12 -7.47
N ARG A 69 -2.51 17.89 -8.09
CA ARG A 69 -3.50 18.95 -8.35
C ARG A 69 -4.41 19.17 -7.14
N ASP A 70 -4.72 18.09 -6.42
CA ASP A 70 -5.66 18.10 -5.30
C ASP A 70 -4.93 18.00 -3.95
N SER A 71 -4.28 19.09 -3.55
CA SER A 71 -3.57 19.21 -2.26
C SER A 71 -2.54 18.11 -1.96
N ASN A 72 -2.00 17.43 -2.97
CA ASN A 72 -1.14 16.24 -2.81
C ASN A 72 -1.85 15.07 -2.11
N THR A 73 -3.12 14.82 -2.46
CA THR A 73 -3.87 13.67 -1.96
C THR A 73 -3.16 12.36 -2.32
N VAL A 74 -3.07 11.44 -1.35
CA VAL A 74 -2.31 10.19 -1.45
C VAL A 74 -3.23 8.97 -1.43
N PHE A 75 -3.19 8.19 -2.50
CA PHE A 75 -3.90 6.93 -2.66
C PHE A 75 -2.92 5.75 -2.54
N ARG A 76 -3.33 4.70 -1.83
CA ARG A 76 -2.51 3.50 -1.57
C ARG A 76 -3.24 2.24 -1.99
N SER A 77 -2.64 1.52 -2.93
CA SER A 77 -3.15 0.24 -3.41
C SER A 77 -3.07 -0.83 -2.31
N PRO A 78 -3.77 -1.96 -2.48
CA PRO A 78 -3.40 -3.18 -1.76
C PRO A 78 -1.97 -3.61 -2.07
N LEU A 79 -1.44 -4.47 -1.21
CA LEU A 79 -0.12 -5.06 -1.36
C LEU A 79 -0.07 -6.03 -2.55
N TYR A 80 1.06 -6.04 -3.24
CA TYR A 80 1.39 -6.99 -4.30
C TYR A 80 2.85 -7.44 -4.18
N SER A 81 3.21 -8.51 -4.89
CA SER A 81 4.59 -8.96 -5.00
C SER A 81 5.41 -7.96 -5.81
N ARG A 82 6.49 -7.43 -5.22
CA ARG A 82 7.28 -6.34 -5.79
C ARG A 82 7.93 -6.72 -7.12
N SER A 83 8.25 -8.00 -7.31
CA SER A 83 8.89 -8.53 -8.52
C SER A 83 7.93 -8.66 -9.72
N THR A 84 6.62 -8.53 -9.51
CA THR A 84 5.60 -8.84 -10.53
C THR A 84 5.20 -7.61 -11.37
N VAL A 85 5.68 -6.42 -11.00
CA VAL A 85 5.15 -5.16 -11.53
C VAL A 85 6.25 -4.35 -12.22
N ASP A 86 5.97 -3.91 -13.44
CA ASP A 86 6.77 -2.97 -14.21
C ASP A 86 6.28 -1.54 -13.97
N MET A 87 7.20 -0.59 -13.74
CA MET A 87 6.90 0.82 -13.47
C MET A 87 6.60 1.64 -14.72
N SER A 88 6.54 1.01 -15.90
CA SER A 88 6.04 1.64 -17.11
C SER A 88 4.63 2.17 -16.88
N SER A 89 4.50 3.51 -16.86
CA SER A 89 3.23 4.19 -16.58
C SER A 89 2.38 4.35 -17.81
N HIS A 90 1.07 4.40 -17.59
CA HIS A 90 0.09 4.83 -18.57
C HIS A 90 -0.89 5.80 -17.93
N GLU A 91 -1.40 6.72 -18.75
CA GLU A 91 -2.39 7.71 -18.32
C GLU A 91 -3.34 8.02 -19.48
N ASP A 92 -4.64 8.04 -19.20
CA ASP A 92 -5.67 8.57 -20.09
C ASP A 92 -6.71 9.38 -19.29
N ASP A 93 -7.83 9.77 -19.89
CA ASP A 93 -8.83 10.59 -19.21
C ASP A 93 -9.51 9.88 -18.03
N VAL A 94 -9.48 8.54 -17.98
CA VAL A 94 -10.17 7.70 -17.00
C VAL A 94 -9.22 7.14 -15.95
N ILE A 95 -8.03 6.69 -16.38
CA ILE A 95 -7.08 5.96 -15.54
C ILE A 95 -5.70 6.61 -15.51
N VAL A 96 -4.99 6.35 -14.42
CA VAL A 96 -3.54 6.53 -14.32
C VAL A 96 -2.97 5.34 -13.57
N GLY A 97 -1.82 4.84 -13.96
CA GLY A 97 -1.28 3.65 -13.32
C GLY A 97 0.01 3.18 -13.94
N ILE A 98 0.32 1.92 -13.66
CA ILE A 98 1.43 1.19 -14.26
C ILE A 98 0.93 -0.18 -14.69
N VAL A 99 1.79 -0.93 -15.37
CA VAL A 99 1.51 -2.30 -15.78
C VAL A 99 0.88 -3.11 -14.63
N TRP A 100 -0.34 -3.62 -14.88
CA TRP A 100 -1.18 -4.44 -14.00
C TRP A 100 -1.89 -3.75 -12.84
N ILE A 101 -1.68 -2.45 -12.64
CA ILE A 101 -2.37 -1.70 -11.58
C ILE A 101 -2.88 -0.37 -12.13
N ASP A 102 -4.19 -0.27 -12.23
CA ASP A 102 -4.89 0.94 -12.66
C ASP A 102 -5.45 1.68 -11.46
N PHE A 103 -5.40 3.01 -11.50
CA PHE A 103 -6.16 3.86 -10.59
C PHE A 103 -7.19 4.66 -11.39
N TYR A 104 -8.46 4.42 -11.11
CA TYR A 104 -9.58 5.08 -11.76
C TYR A 104 -9.80 6.46 -11.13
N LYS A 105 -9.56 7.51 -11.91
CA LYS A 105 -9.49 8.90 -11.43
C LYS A 105 -10.82 9.40 -10.86
N ARG A 106 -11.93 9.03 -11.50
CA ARG A 106 -13.28 9.50 -11.13
C ARG A 106 -13.78 8.88 -9.83
N ASP A 107 -13.67 7.56 -9.72
CA ASP A 107 -14.26 6.78 -8.63
C ASP A 107 -13.22 6.46 -7.53
N GLN A 108 -11.98 6.94 -7.70
CA GLN A 108 -10.86 6.84 -6.76
C GLN A 108 -10.68 5.42 -6.20
N HIS A 109 -10.54 4.45 -7.09
CA HIS A 109 -10.30 3.05 -6.72
C HIS A 109 -9.20 2.41 -7.58
N PHE A 110 -8.63 1.32 -7.10
CA PHE A 110 -7.62 0.54 -7.81
C PHE A 110 -8.23 -0.68 -8.50
N GLY A 111 -7.86 -0.89 -9.76
CA GLY A 111 -8.03 -2.16 -10.47
C GLY A 111 -6.74 -2.96 -10.44
N ILE A 112 -6.77 -4.15 -9.83
CA ILE A 112 -5.59 -5.02 -9.68
C ILE A 112 -5.68 -6.18 -10.68
N ARG A 113 -4.75 -6.19 -11.63
CA ARG A 113 -4.59 -7.22 -12.68
C ARG A 113 -3.30 -8.03 -12.53
N VAL A 114 -2.68 -7.96 -11.35
CA VAL A 114 -1.41 -8.63 -11.06
C VAL A 114 -1.63 -10.15 -11.09
N PRO A 115 -0.88 -10.92 -11.90
CA PRO A 115 -0.99 -12.38 -11.92
C PRO A 115 -0.72 -13.00 -10.55
N ASP A 116 -1.50 -14.04 -10.21
CA ASP A 116 -1.42 -14.76 -8.93
C ASP A 116 -1.48 -13.84 -7.69
N TRP A 117 -2.20 -12.71 -7.80
CA TRP A 117 -2.35 -11.78 -6.69
C TRP A 117 -3.02 -12.48 -5.50
N LYS A 118 -2.42 -12.30 -4.31
CA LYS A 118 -2.92 -12.87 -3.05
C LYS A 118 -3.22 -11.74 -2.08
N THR A 119 -4.38 -11.86 -1.42
CA THR A 119 -4.72 -10.95 -0.34
C THR A 119 -3.72 -11.07 0.81
N HIS A 120 -3.38 -9.93 1.40
CA HIS A 120 -2.49 -9.85 2.54
C HIS A 120 -3.17 -9.08 3.67
N TRP A 121 -3.09 -9.58 4.90
CA TRP A 121 -3.83 -9.01 6.05
C TRP A 121 -3.47 -7.54 6.34
N LEU A 122 -2.24 -7.13 6.03
CA LEU A 122 -1.81 -5.73 6.16
C LEU A 122 -2.54 -4.76 5.22
N ASN A 123 -3.26 -5.25 4.21
CA ASN A 123 -4.07 -4.41 3.33
C ASN A 123 -5.07 -3.57 4.14
N SER A 124 -5.60 -4.10 5.25
CA SER A 124 -6.51 -3.37 6.16
C SER A 124 -5.90 -2.13 6.82
N PHE A 125 -4.57 -1.98 6.79
CA PHE A 125 -3.85 -0.86 7.40
C PHE A 125 -3.09 -0.01 6.38
N ILE A 126 -2.61 -0.62 5.30
CA ILE A 126 -1.78 0.05 4.29
C ILE A 126 -2.64 0.63 3.17
N SER A 127 -3.60 -0.14 2.67
CA SER A 127 -4.50 0.35 1.63
C SER A 127 -5.50 1.31 2.26
N ASN A 128 -5.62 2.50 1.67
CA ASN A 128 -6.59 3.51 2.09
C ASN A 128 -7.60 3.83 0.98
N THR A 129 -7.61 3.03 -0.07
CA THR A 129 -8.35 3.28 -1.30
C THR A 129 -9.07 1.98 -1.68
N PRO A 130 -10.36 2.03 -2.04
CA PRO A 130 -11.08 0.85 -2.53
C PRO A 130 -10.34 0.18 -3.68
N TYR A 131 -10.47 -1.14 -3.79
CA TYR A 131 -9.85 -1.88 -4.88
C TYR A 131 -10.68 -3.08 -5.29
N GLU A 132 -10.53 -3.48 -6.54
CA GLU A 132 -11.11 -4.67 -7.13
C GLU A 132 -10.05 -5.48 -7.86
N ILE A 133 -10.28 -6.79 -7.95
CA ILE A 133 -9.41 -7.71 -8.69
C ILE A 133 -10.05 -7.87 -10.06
N VAL A 134 -9.37 -7.40 -11.10
CA VAL A 134 -9.89 -7.38 -12.46
C VAL A 134 -9.30 -8.57 -13.21
N GLY A 135 -10.15 -9.49 -13.68
CA GLY A 135 -9.73 -10.66 -14.45
C GLY A 135 -9.37 -11.91 -13.64
N GLY A 136 -9.85 -12.02 -12.39
CA GLY A 136 -9.79 -13.25 -11.62
C GLY A 136 -11.03 -14.11 -11.85
N ASP A 137 -10.96 -15.02 -12.83
CA ASP A 137 -11.83 -16.20 -12.92
C ASP A 137 -11.18 -17.37 -12.16
#